data_AF-G8BTX0-F1
#
_entry.id   AF-G8BTX0-F1
#
_cell.length_a   1.000
_cell.length_b   1.000
_cell.length_c   1.000
_cell.angle_alpha   90.00
_cell.angle_beta   90.00
_cell.angle_gamma   90.00
#
_symmetry.space_group_name_H-M   'P 1'
#
loop_
_entity.id
_entity.type
_entity.pdbx_description
1 polymer ?
#
loop_
_entity_poly.entity_id
_entity_poly.type
_entity_poly.pdbx_seq_one_letter_code
_entity_poly.pdbx_strand_id
1 'polypeptide(L)'
;MWNLSRSNGIAGVNLVRPIIRSMIYSHRRTLNTLYDSYDSKMLGTVYTPPNLGTVIADWSKLKYDLKEEIKEYLIWKMEGDWHNMSKEEMQVIYFLSYGKYGPRSNESTEYNNPLYLILKSTFSVILFGSVVLSAINIKQDRLVQKKLEELKVKSPGIQH
;
A
#
# COMPACT_ATOMS: atom_id res chain seq x y z
N MET A 1 -35.55 41.69 -13.31
CA MET A 1 -34.60 42.67 -12.74
C MET A 1 -35.10 43.07 -11.36
N TRP A 2 -34.46 42.63 -10.28
CA TRP A 2 -34.72 43.15 -8.94
C TRP A 2 -33.40 43.25 -8.19
N ASN A 3 -33.10 44.47 -7.75
CA ASN A 3 -31.87 44.86 -7.11
C ASN A 3 -32.13 45.07 -5.61
N LEU A 4 -31.32 44.39 -4.80
CA LEU A 4 -30.88 44.64 -3.43
C LEU A 4 -31.78 45.42 -2.45
N SER A 5 -32.02 44.79 -1.29
CA SER A 5 -31.84 45.47 0.00
C SER A 5 -31.20 44.53 1.02
N ARG A 6 -29.98 44.91 1.39
CA ARG A 6 -29.17 44.41 2.51
C ARG A 6 -29.73 45.02 3.80
N SER A 7 -29.74 44.28 4.91
CA SER A 7 -29.45 44.84 6.25
C SER A 7 -29.66 43.84 7.40
N ASN A 8 -28.55 43.60 8.10
CA ASN A 8 -28.39 43.33 9.55
C ASN A 8 -28.28 41.90 10.08
N GLY A 9 -27.13 41.67 10.71
CA GLY A 9 -26.75 40.50 11.48
C GLY A 9 -25.32 40.69 12.01
N ILE A 10 -25.14 41.70 12.86
CA ILE A 10 -23.88 42.10 13.51
C ILE A 10 -23.52 41.11 14.63
N ALA A 11 -22.28 40.66 14.67
CA ALA A 11 -21.45 40.44 15.87
C ALA A 11 -20.10 39.89 15.36
N GLY A 12 -18.92 40.38 15.70
CA GLY A 12 -18.53 41.14 16.88
C GLY A 12 -17.21 40.54 17.35
N VAL A 13 -16.17 41.37 17.33
CA VAL A 13 -14.97 41.29 18.18
C VAL A 13 -13.98 40.14 17.93
N ASN A 14 -12.82 40.46 17.33
CA ASN A 14 -11.50 40.43 18.01
C ASN A 14 -10.35 40.69 17.01
N LEU A 15 -9.94 41.96 16.95
CA LEU A 15 -8.61 42.38 16.51
C LEU A 15 -7.60 42.03 17.61
N VAL A 16 -6.88 40.91 17.51
CA VAL A 16 -5.55 40.77 18.15
C VAL A 16 -4.70 39.80 17.33
N ARG A 17 -3.48 40.25 16.97
CA ARG A 17 -2.29 39.53 16.47
C ARG A 17 -2.08 39.43 14.94
N PRO A 18 -1.72 40.52 14.25
CA PRO A 18 -0.61 40.44 13.30
C PRO A 18 0.73 40.48 14.08
N ILE A 19 1.81 39.97 13.47
CA ILE A 19 3.25 40.10 13.87
C ILE A 19 3.99 38.80 14.27
N ILE A 20 3.36 37.68 14.64
CA ILE A 20 4.15 36.46 15.00
C ILE A 20 4.37 35.48 13.83
N ARG A 21 3.75 35.70 12.65
CA ARG A 21 3.86 34.73 11.53
C ARG A 21 4.98 35.00 10.51
N SER A 22 5.66 36.14 10.57
CA SER A 22 6.78 36.44 9.65
C SER A 22 8.17 36.03 10.20
N MET A 23 8.27 35.71 11.49
CA MET A 23 9.56 35.37 12.11
C MET A 23 9.96 33.88 11.98
N ILE A 24 9.01 32.98 11.76
CA ILE A 24 9.30 31.54 11.58
C ILE A 24 9.84 31.24 10.16
N TYR A 25 9.53 32.07 9.17
CA TYR A 25 10.01 31.86 7.80
C TYR A 25 11.43 32.43 7.54
N SER A 26 11.92 33.35 8.38
CA SER A 26 13.29 33.89 8.21
C SER A 26 14.37 33.03 8.87
N HIS A 27 14.06 32.34 9.98
CA HIS A 27 15.01 31.52 10.72
C HIS A 27 15.22 30.11 10.14
N ARG A 28 14.38 29.65 9.21
CA ARG A 28 14.56 28.34 8.55
C ARG A 28 15.50 28.38 7.34
N ARG A 29 15.72 29.57 6.76
CA ARG A 29 16.67 29.76 5.65
C ARG A 29 18.13 29.62 6.11
N THR A 30 18.42 29.88 7.39
CA THR A 30 19.76 29.74 7.97
C THR A 30 20.07 28.33 8.50
N LEU A 31 19.06 27.51 8.80
CA LEU A 31 19.29 26.12 9.23
C LEU A 31 19.48 25.15 8.05
N ASN A 32 18.83 25.40 6.91
CA ASN A 32 19.10 24.63 5.68
C ASN A 32 20.55 24.86 5.20
N THR A 33 21.05 26.09 5.28
CA THR A 33 22.45 26.40 4.91
C THR A 33 23.48 25.82 5.87
N LEU A 34 23.13 25.62 7.14
CA LEU A 34 24.02 24.97 8.11
C LEU A 34 24.00 23.43 7.98
N TYR A 35 22.86 22.84 7.64
CA TYR A 35 22.77 21.40 7.32
C TYR A 35 23.49 21.08 6.01
N ASP A 36 23.26 21.89 4.96
CA ASP A 36 23.98 21.80 3.68
C ASP A 36 25.51 22.00 3.86
N SER A 37 25.94 22.76 4.87
CA SER A 37 27.37 23.03 5.14
C SER A 37 28.05 22.03 6.07
N TYR A 38 27.32 21.27 6.90
CA TYR A 38 27.93 20.29 7.82
C TYR A 38 28.12 18.92 7.16
N ASP A 39 27.22 18.54 6.26
CA ASP A 39 27.33 17.28 5.51
C ASP A 39 28.42 17.35 4.42
N SER A 40 28.62 18.53 3.82
CA SER A 40 29.64 18.73 2.76
C SER A 40 31.10 18.62 3.24
N LYS A 41 31.35 18.62 4.56
CA LYS A 41 32.71 18.64 5.13
C LYS A 41 33.20 17.27 5.62
N MET A 42 32.32 16.27 5.73
CA MET A 42 32.66 14.95 6.26
C MET A 42 32.72 13.84 5.20
N LEU A 43 32.14 14.03 4.03
CA LEU A 43 32.43 13.24 2.83
C LEU A 43 32.54 14.17 1.61
N GLY A 44 33.70 14.17 0.96
CA GLY A 44 33.99 14.99 -0.22
C GLY A 44 33.26 14.55 -1.50
N THR A 45 31.99 14.18 -1.41
CA THR A 45 31.15 13.81 -2.55
C THR A 45 29.82 14.53 -2.41
N VAL A 46 29.67 15.62 -3.15
CA VAL A 46 28.37 16.27 -3.35
C VAL A 46 27.39 15.20 -3.85
N TYR A 47 26.33 14.93 -3.11
CA TYR A 47 25.31 13.98 -3.53
C TYR A 47 24.68 14.47 -4.83
N THR A 48 24.88 13.71 -5.91
CA THR A 48 24.25 13.98 -7.20
C THR A 48 22.94 13.19 -7.24
N PRO A 49 21.77 13.87 -7.33
CA PRO A 49 20.50 13.17 -7.38
C PRO A 49 20.42 12.26 -8.62
N PRO A 50 19.73 11.11 -8.51
CA PRO A 50 19.59 10.19 -9.63
C PRO A 50 18.80 10.83 -10.78
N ASN A 51 19.12 10.46 -12.02
CA ASN A 51 18.41 10.96 -13.19
C ASN A 51 17.02 10.31 -13.28
N LEU A 52 15.97 11.13 -13.20
CA LEU A 52 14.57 10.67 -13.14
C LEU A 52 13.83 10.67 -14.48
N GLY A 53 14.42 11.24 -15.55
CA GLY A 53 13.72 11.49 -16.81
C GLY A 53 13.25 10.23 -17.55
N THR A 54 13.97 9.11 -17.40
CA THR A 54 13.66 7.83 -18.08
C THR A 54 13.14 6.74 -17.13
N VAL A 55 13.03 7.05 -15.84
CA VAL A 55 12.76 6.06 -14.78
C VAL A 55 11.40 5.38 -14.96
N ILE A 56 10.39 6.11 -15.41
CA ILE A 56 9.04 5.57 -15.62
C ILE A 56 9.02 4.53 -16.75
N ALA A 57 9.75 4.80 -17.85
CA ALA A 57 9.76 3.93 -19.02
C ALA A 57 10.59 2.65 -18.80
N ASP A 58 11.71 2.77 -18.09
CA ASP A 58 12.67 1.68 -17.92
C ASP A 58 12.65 1.06 -16.52
N TRP A 59 11.65 1.36 -15.68
CA TRP A 59 11.58 0.90 -14.29
C TRP A 59 11.83 -0.61 -14.13
N SER A 60 11.27 -1.45 -15.00
CA SER A 60 11.47 -2.90 -14.96
C SER A 60 12.92 -3.30 -15.25
N LYS A 61 13.62 -2.55 -16.11
CA LYS A 61 14.99 -2.83 -16.57
C LYS A 61 16.08 -2.24 -15.67
N LEU A 62 15.75 -1.28 -14.81
CA LEU A 62 16.70 -0.70 -13.86
C LEU A 62 17.25 -1.79 -12.92
N LYS A 63 18.50 -1.63 -12.49
CA LYS A 63 19.11 -2.49 -11.47
C LYS A 63 18.41 -2.29 -10.13
N TYR A 64 18.37 -3.34 -9.31
CA TYR A 64 17.72 -3.29 -8.00
C TYR A 64 18.27 -2.16 -7.12
N ASP A 65 19.59 -2.04 -7.00
CA ASP A 65 20.24 -1.02 -6.17
C ASP A 65 19.83 0.41 -6.54
N LEU A 66 19.76 0.69 -7.86
CA LEU A 66 19.35 1.98 -8.36
C LEU A 66 17.84 2.25 -8.11
N LYS A 67 17.01 1.21 -8.13
CA LYS A 67 15.58 1.36 -7.75
C LYS A 67 15.44 1.71 -6.28
N GLU A 68 16.22 1.09 -5.40
CA GLU A 68 16.19 1.39 -3.97
C GLU A 68 16.71 2.81 -3.69
N GLU A 69 17.82 3.21 -4.31
CA GLU A 69 18.34 4.58 -4.19
C GLU A 69 17.31 5.63 -4.64
N ILE A 70 16.64 5.42 -5.78
CA ILE A 70 15.59 6.32 -6.26
C ILE A 70 14.42 6.37 -5.27
N LYS A 71 13.99 5.24 -4.71
CA LYS A 71 12.92 5.22 -3.71
C LYS A 71 13.33 6.01 -2.47
N GLU A 72 14.53 5.78 -1.95
CA GLU A 72 15.05 6.46 -0.77
C GLU A 72 15.12 7.97 -1.00
N TYR A 73 15.68 8.41 -2.13
CA TYR A 73 15.72 9.82 -2.52
C TYR A 73 14.32 10.45 -2.56
N LEU A 74 13.35 9.76 -3.19
CA LEU A 74 11.98 10.28 -3.30
C LEU A 74 11.26 10.30 -1.95
N ILE A 75 11.47 9.29 -1.09
CA ILE A 75 10.90 9.24 0.26
C ILE A 75 11.43 10.42 1.08
N TRP A 76 12.75 10.61 1.11
CA TRP A 76 13.38 11.75 1.77
C TRP A 76 12.81 13.08 1.25
N LYS A 77 12.65 13.22 -0.06
CA LYS A 77 12.12 14.46 -0.65
C LYS A 77 10.64 14.70 -0.34
N MET A 78 9.84 13.63 -0.20
CA MET A 78 8.44 13.71 0.20
C MET A 78 8.24 14.12 1.66
N GLU A 79 9.23 13.95 2.53
CA GLU A 79 9.20 14.48 3.90
C GLU A 79 9.36 16.02 3.94
N GLY A 80 9.90 16.61 2.87
CA GLY A 80 10.10 18.04 2.70
C GLY A 80 8.87 18.81 2.19
N ASP A 81 9.11 20.01 1.65
CA ASP A 81 8.07 20.82 1.01
C ASP A 81 7.86 20.40 -0.44
N TRP A 82 6.65 19.95 -0.74
CA TRP A 82 6.25 19.42 -2.04
C TRP A 82 6.25 20.50 -3.12
N HIS A 83 6.15 21.79 -2.76
CA HIS A 83 6.21 22.89 -3.72
C HIS A 83 7.58 23.05 -4.39
N ASN A 84 8.64 22.54 -3.76
CA ASN A 84 10.01 22.60 -4.30
C ASN A 84 10.37 21.39 -5.17
N MET A 85 9.42 20.48 -5.38
CA MET A 85 9.62 19.26 -6.16
C MET A 85 9.41 19.53 -7.65
N SER A 86 10.25 18.94 -8.49
CA SER A 86 10.12 19.07 -9.94
C SER A 86 8.88 18.30 -10.42
N LYS A 87 8.34 18.69 -11.58
CA LYS A 87 7.20 17.97 -12.18
C LYS A 87 7.54 16.51 -12.49
N GLU A 88 8.78 16.25 -12.87
CA GLU A 88 9.28 14.91 -13.17
C GLU A 88 9.29 14.05 -11.89
N GLU A 89 9.80 14.59 -10.79
CA GLU A 89 9.80 13.91 -9.48
C GLU A 89 8.38 13.56 -9.02
N MET A 90 7.44 14.49 -9.15
CA MET A 90 6.04 14.23 -8.84
C MET A 90 5.45 13.11 -9.71
N GLN A 91 5.80 13.07 -11.00
CA GLN A 91 5.35 12.00 -11.89
C GLN A 91 5.96 10.64 -11.51
N VAL A 92 7.24 10.60 -11.14
CA VAL A 92 7.87 9.36 -10.69
C VAL A 92 7.28 8.88 -9.37
N ILE A 93 7.00 9.78 -8.42
CA ILE A 93 6.31 9.43 -7.16
C ILE A 93 4.91 8.90 -7.44
N TYR A 94 4.17 9.53 -8.35
CA TYR A 94 2.87 9.04 -8.77
C TYR A 94 2.96 7.65 -9.40
N PHE A 95 3.97 7.42 -10.25
CA PHE A 95 4.24 6.11 -10.81
C PHE A 95 4.66 5.07 -9.76
N LEU A 96 5.45 5.46 -8.76
CA LEU A 96 5.85 4.55 -7.68
C LEU A 96 4.67 4.22 -6.74
N SER A 97 3.73 5.14 -6.56
CA SER A 97 2.56 4.90 -5.70
C SER A 97 1.44 4.14 -6.41
N TYR A 98 1.19 4.42 -7.71
CA TYR A 98 0.03 3.91 -8.45
C TYR A 98 0.35 3.29 -9.82
N GLY A 99 1.60 3.31 -10.24
CA GLY A 99 2.03 2.80 -11.53
C GLY A 99 1.96 1.28 -11.65
N LYS A 100 2.04 0.82 -12.90
CA LYS A 100 1.96 -0.60 -13.28
C LYS A 100 3.32 -1.29 -13.10
N TYR A 101 3.77 -1.47 -11.86
CA TYR A 101 5.01 -2.19 -11.56
C TYR A 101 4.83 -3.19 -10.42
N GLY A 102 5.73 -4.18 -10.32
CA GLY A 102 5.67 -5.24 -9.30
C GLY A 102 4.39 -6.08 -9.43
N PRO A 103 3.67 -6.39 -8.33
CA PRO A 103 2.43 -7.19 -8.41
C PRO A 103 1.30 -6.49 -9.17
N ARG A 104 1.44 -5.18 -9.44
CA ARG A 104 0.49 -4.36 -10.20
C ARG A 104 0.86 -4.21 -11.68
N SER A 105 1.98 -4.79 -12.13
CA SER A 105 2.27 -4.82 -13.56
C SER A 105 1.29 -5.73 -14.27
N ASN A 106 0.77 -5.28 -15.41
CA ASN A 106 0.03 -6.14 -16.33
C ASN A 106 0.94 -7.23 -16.95
N GLU A 107 2.26 -7.08 -16.80
CA GLU A 107 3.26 -8.08 -17.16
C GLU A 107 3.26 -9.19 -16.09
N SER A 108 2.88 -10.39 -16.51
CA SER A 108 2.60 -11.59 -15.71
C SER A 108 3.83 -12.24 -15.06
N THR A 109 4.81 -11.45 -14.60
CA THR A 109 6.12 -11.97 -14.17
C THR A 109 6.05 -12.83 -12.90
N GLU A 110 5.17 -12.53 -11.94
CA GLU A 110 5.03 -13.37 -10.73
C GLU A 110 4.11 -14.58 -10.92
N TYR A 111 3.09 -14.48 -11.79
CA TYR A 111 2.17 -15.60 -12.09
C TYR A 111 2.79 -16.66 -13.02
N ASN A 112 3.87 -16.33 -13.71
CA ASN A 112 4.60 -17.26 -14.56
C ASN A 112 5.68 -18.05 -13.79
N ASN A 113 5.82 -17.85 -12.46
CA ASN A 113 6.74 -18.66 -11.68
C ASN A 113 6.16 -20.09 -11.55
N PRO A 114 6.79 -21.12 -12.16
CA PRO A 114 6.26 -22.48 -12.16
C PRO A 114 6.11 -23.04 -10.74
N LEU A 115 6.97 -22.65 -9.81
CA LEU A 115 6.88 -23.09 -8.41
C LEU A 115 5.63 -22.54 -7.71
N TYR A 116 5.27 -21.28 -7.97
CA TYR A 116 4.07 -20.68 -7.40
C TYR A 116 2.80 -21.37 -7.91
N LEU A 117 2.75 -21.72 -9.19
CA LEU A 117 1.62 -22.46 -9.79
C LEU A 117 1.48 -23.86 -9.21
N ILE A 118 2.59 -24.59 -9.05
CA ILE A 118 2.59 -25.92 -8.45
C ILE A 118 2.07 -25.83 -7.01
N LEU A 119 2.62 -24.92 -6.22
CA LEU A 119 2.25 -24.77 -4.81
C LEU A 119 0.76 -24.42 -4.66
N LYS A 120 0.27 -23.45 -5.45
CA LYS A 120 -1.14 -23.06 -5.47
C LYS A 120 -2.06 -24.23 -5.88
N SER A 121 -1.64 -25.00 -6.87
CA SER A 121 -2.37 -26.19 -7.32
C SER A 121 -2.44 -27.26 -6.23
N THR A 122 -1.30 -27.58 -5.59
CA THR A 122 -1.23 -28.57 -4.52
C THR A 122 -2.14 -28.21 -3.35
N PHE A 123 -2.10 -26.96 -2.87
CA PHE A 123 -2.98 -26.53 -1.79
C PHE A 123 -4.46 -26.61 -2.17
N SER A 124 -4.80 -26.27 -3.41
CA SER A 124 -6.18 -26.34 -3.91
C SER A 124 -6.68 -27.80 -3.93
N VAL A 125 -5.85 -28.74 -4.40
CA VAL A 125 -6.20 -30.18 -4.43
C VAL A 125 -6.39 -30.73 -3.02
N ILE A 126 -5.52 -30.37 -2.08
CA ILE A 126 -5.65 -30.81 -0.68
C ILE A 126 -6.94 -30.28 -0.05
N LEU A 127 -7.26 -28.99 -0.26
CA LEU A 127 -8.48 -28.38 0.26
C LEU A 127 -9.73 -29.03 -0.32
N PHE A 128 -9.81 -29.19 -1.64
CA PHE A 128 -10.94 -29.86 -2.28
C PHE A 128 -11.04 -31.33 -1.87
N GLY A 129 -9.92 -32.04 -1.77
CA GLY A 129 -9.88 -33.43 -1.31
C GLY A 129 -10.43 -33.60 0.11
N SER A 130 -10.05 -32.71 1.02
CA SER A 130 -10.56 -32.71 2.39
C SER A 130 -12.08 -32.50 2.45
N VAL A 131 -12.61 -31.58 1.63
CA VAL A 131 -14.06 -31.32 1.57
C VAL A 131 -14.81 -32.53 1.02
N VAL A 132 -14.29 -33.17 -0.04
CA VAL A 132 -14.90 -34.37 -0.64
C VAL A 132 -14.93 -35.53 0.35
N LEU A 133 -13.81 -35.81 1.03
CA LEU A 133 -13.75 -36.87 2.06
C LEU A 133 -14.72 -36.61 3.20
N SER A 134 -14.79 -35.35 3.68
CA SER A 134 -15.74 -34.96 4.72
C SER A 134 -17.19 -35.20 4.29
N ALA A 135 -17.55 -34.84 3.06
CA ALA A 135 -18.90 -35.07 2.52
C ALA A 135 -19.24 -36.57 2.39
N ILE A 136 -18.28 -37.42 2.03
CA ILE A 136 -18.46 -38.87 1.98
C ILE A 136 -18.70 -39.43 3.38
N ASN A 137 -17.89 -39.03 4.36
CA ASN A 137 -18.04 -39.49 5.75
C ASN A 137 -19.40 -39.10 6.33
N ILE A 138 -19.85 -37.85 6.13
CA ILE A 138 -21.18 -37.41 6.57
C ILE A 138 -22.31 -38.25 5.95
N LYS A 139 -22.18 -38.63 4.67
CA LYS A 139 -23.16 -39.50 4.01
C LYS A 139 -23.16 -40.90 4.61
N GLN A 140 -21.98 -41.47 4.87
CA GLN A 140 -21.86 -42.80 5.49
C GLN A 140 -22.42 -42.81 6.91
N ASP A 141 -22.10 -41.80 7.72
CA ASP A 141 -22.62 -41.67 9.09
C ASP A 141 -24.14 -41.65 9.12
N ARG A 142 -24.77 -40.90 8.20
CA ARG A 142 -26.24 -40.88 8.07
C ARG A 142 -26.82 -42.25 7.67
N LEU A 143 -26.12 -43.02 6.84
CA LEU A 143 -26.57 -44.36 6.47
C LEU A 143 -26.44 -45.35 7.63
N VAL A 144 -25.37 -45.26 8.41
CA VAL A 144 -25.16 -46.10 9.60
C VAL A 144 -26.22 -45.79 10.66
N GLN A 145 -26.50 -44.50 10.92
CA GLN A 145 -27.55 -44.09 11.85
C GLN A 145 -28.93 -44.64 11.46
N LYS A 146 -29.31 -44.55 10.18
CA LYS A 146 -30.57 -45.13 9.69
C LYS A 146 -30.65 -46.64 9.94
N LYS A 147 -29.58 -47.38 9.64
CA LYS A 147 -29.52 -48.83 9.91
C LYS A 147 -29.63 -49.16 11.40
N LEU A 148 -29.00 -48.36 12.27
CA LEU A 148 -29.10 -48.54 13.72
C LEU A 148 -30.53 -48.28 14.23
N GLU A 149 -31.20 -47.26 13.72
CA GLU A 149 -32.61 -46.99 14.04
C GLU A 149 -33.52 -48.13 13.59
N GLU A 150 -33.34 -48.63 12.36
CA GLU A 150 -34.08 -49.80 11.86
C GLU A 150 -33.88 -51.04 12.74
N LEU A 151 -32.63 -51.31 13.15
CA LEU A 151 -32.32 -52.44 14.03
C LEU A 151 -32.91 -52.26 15.44
N LYS A 152 -32.91 -51.03 15.97
CA LYS A 152 -33.51 -50.72 17.28
C LYS A 152 -35.03 -50.87 17.26
N VAL A 153 -35.69 -50.50 16.17
CA VAL A 153 -37.14 -50.70 15.99
C VAL A 153 -37.46 -52.20 15.81
N LYS A 154 -36.63 -52.94 15.07
CA LYS A 154 -36.83 -54.38 14.82
C LYS A 154 -36.50 -55.28 16.01
N SER A 155 -35.64 -54.82 16.92
CA SER A 155 -35.29 -55.52 18.17
C SER A 155 -35.79 -54.70 19.37
N PRO A 156 -37.11 -54.67 19.64
CA PRO A 156 -37.62 -54.07 20.87
C PRO A 156 -37.04 -54.88 22.04
N GLY A 157 -36.15 -54.25 22.80
CA GLY A 157 -35.23 -54.95 23.69
C GLY A 157 -35.90 -55.97 24.61
N ILE A 158 -35.26 -57.14 24.68
CA ILE A 158 -34.99 -57.80 25.96
C ILE A 158 -34.25 -56.74 26.80
N GLN A 159 -34.97 -56.09 27.70
CA GLN A 159 -34.39 -55.28 28.76
C GLN A 159 -33.88 -56.23 29.85
N HIS A 160 -32.58 -56.23 30.10
CA HIS A 160 -31.97 -56.73 31.33
C HIS A 160 -31.19 -55.59 31.97
#